data_AF-A0A5C6M4E5-F1
#
_entry.id   AF-A0A5C6M4E5-F1
#
_cell.length_a   1.000
_cell.length_b   1.000
_cell.length_c   1.000
_cell.angle_alpha   90.00
_cell.angle_beta   90.00
_cell.angle_gamma   90.00
#
_symmetry.space_group_name_H-M   'P 1'
#
loop_
_entity.id
_entity.type
_entity.pdbx_description
1 polymer ?
#
loop_
_entity_poly.entity_id
_entity_poly.type
_entity_poly.pdbx_seq_one_letter_code
_entity_poly.pdbx_strand_id
1 'polypeptide(L)' 'MVTDSIQLQPDAKWCKTITQLRIAELLGKAIRRIHNDDSISALFI' A
#
# COMPACT_ATOMS: atom_id res chain seq x y z
N MET A 1 9.05 9.11 -4.13
CA MET A 1 8.16 7.95 -4.34
C MET A 1 7.50 7.64 -3.00
N VAL A 2 6.18 7.47 -2.96
CA VAL A 2 5.37 7.30 -1.73
C VAL A 2 4.26 6.28 -1.96
N THR A 3 3.63 5.76 -0.91
CA THR A 3 2.45 4.87 -1.01
C THR A 3 1.15 5.67 -1.00
N ASP A 4 0.05 5.03 -1.36
CA ASP A 4 -1.31 5.56 -1.29
C ASP A 4 -2.02 5.30 0.06
N SER A 5 -1.26 5.04 1.12
CA SER A 5 -1.80 4.89 2.48
C SER A 5 -2.47 6.16 2.99
N ILE A 6 -2.08 7.32 2.46
CA ILE A 6 -2.67 8.63 2.73
C ILE A 6 -2.94 9.32 1.39
N GLN A 7 -4.13 9.93 1.28
CA GLN A 7 -4.52 10.70 0.11
C GLN A 7 -3.58 11.91 -0.08
N LEU A 8 -3.08 12.10 -1.31
CA LEU A 8 -2.31 13.31 -1.64
C LEU A 8 -3.19 14.55 -1.58
N GLN A 9 -2.63 15.61 -0.98
CA GLN A 9 -3.19 16.96 -1.05
C GLN A 9 -3.24 17.45 -2.50
N PRO A 10 -4.16 18.36 -2.86
CA PRO A 10 -4.33 18.84 -4.23
C PRO A 10 -3.01 19.30 -4.86
N ASP A 11 -2.21 20.11 -4.17
CA ASP A 11 -0.95 20.66 -4.67
C ASP A 11 0.10 19.57 -4.97
N ALA A 12 0.13 18.53 -4.13
CA ALA A 12 1.05 17.40 -4.28
C ALA A 12 0.73 16.55 -5.52
N LYS A 13 -0.50 16.58 -6.03
CA LYS A 13 -0.88 15.87 -7.27
C LYS A 13 -0.24 16.46 -8.53
N TRP A 14 0.16 17.73 -8.49
CA TRP A 14 0.80 18.42 -9.61
C TRP A 14 2.33 18.34 -9.56
N CYS A 15 2.89 17.81 -8.47
CA CYS A 15 4.33 17.67 -8.31
C CYS A 15 4.87 16.51 -9.15
N LYS A 16 5.60 16.81 -10.21
CA LYS A 16 6.19 15.80 -11.13
C LYS A 16 7.18 14.85 -10.47
N THR A 17 7.71 15.20 -9.30
CA THR A 17 8.67 14.39 -8.54
C THR A 17 7.97 13.31 -7.70
N ILE A 18 6.67 13.49 -7.39
CA ILE A 18 5.93 12.56 -6.52
C ILE A 18 5.29 11.47 -7.38
N THR A 19 5.83 10.26 -7.26
CA THR A 19 5.18 9.04 -7.76
C THR A 19 4.52 8.31 -6.60
N GLN A 20 3.20 8.09 -6.68
CA GLN A 20 2.42 7.36 -5.68
C GLN A 20 2.18 5.90 -6.12
N LEU A 21 2.41 4.96 -5.20
CA LEU A 21 2.26 3.52 -5.42
C LEU A 21 1.04 2.99 -4.67
N ARG A 22 0.29 2.10 -5.34
CA ARG A 22 -0.85 1.43 -4.71
C ARG A 22 -0.43 0.24 -3.89
N ILE A 23 -0.85 0.19 -2.62
CA ILE A 23 -0.57 -0.95 -1.72
C ILE A 23 -1.83 -1.76 -1.34
N ALA A 24 -2.99 -1.43 -1.91
CA ALA A 24 -4.26 -2.09 -1.60
C ALA A 24 -4.23 -3.62 -1.77
N GLU A 25 -3.56 -4.15 -2.81
CA GLU A 25 -3.43 -5.59 -3.02
C GLU A 25 -2.62 -6.27 -1.90
N LEU A 26 -1.55 -5.62 -1.43
CA LEU A 26 -0.72 -6.14 -0.33
C LEU A 26 -1.52 -6.17 0.98
N LEU A 27 -2.26 -5.10 1.27
CA LEU A 27 -3.13 -5.03 2.45
C LEU A 27 -4.26 -6.07 2.40
N GLY A 28 -4.89 -6.26 1.23
CA GLY A 28 -5.89 -7.30 1.04
C GLY A 28 -5.36 -8.72 1.28
N LYS A 29 -4.13 -9.00 0.81
CA LYS A 29 -3.45 -10.27 1.10
C LYS A 29 -3.14 -10.45 2.58
N ALA A 30 -2.74 -9.39 3.27
CA ALA A 30 -2.50 -9.42 4.71
C ALA A 30 -3.79 -9.74 5.49
N ILE A 31 -4.90 -9.06 5.18
CA ILE A 31 -6.21 -9.32 5.79
C ILE A 31 -6.65 -10.77 5.57
N ARG A 32 -6.54 -11.29 4.35
CA ARG A 32 -6.88 -12.69 4.04
C ARG A 32 -6.05 -13.67 4.86
N ARG A 33 -4.75 -13.42 5.01
CA ARG A 33 -3.86 -14.28 5.80
C ARG A 33 -4.19 -14.25 7.29
N ILE A 34 -4.46 -13.06 7.84
CA ILE A 34 -4.94 -12.92 9.24
C ILE A 34 -6.21 -13.72 9.44
N HIS A 35 -7.17 -13.64 8.50
CA HIS A 35 -8.44 -14.37 8.60
C HIS A 35 -8.26 -15.89 8.58
N ASN A 36 -7.28 -16.38 7.82
CA ASN A 36 -7.00 -17.81 7.67
C ASN A 36 -6.02 -18.38 8.69
N ASP A 37 -5.51 -17.57 9.64
CA ASP A 37 -4.38 -17.93 10.52
C ASP A 37 -3.10 -18.32 9.73
N ASP A 38 -2.99 -17.82 8.49
CA ASP A 38 -1.83 -18.02 7.63
C ASP A 38 -0.69 -17.06 8.02
N SER A 39 0.56 -17.50 7.85
CA SER A 39 1.72 -16.65 8.13
C SER A 39 1.73 -15.37 7.29
N ILE A 40 1.76 -14.22 7.97
CA ILE A 40 1.91 -12.88 7.36
C ILE A 40 3.35 -12.66 6.88
N SER A 41 4.34 -13.30 7.50
CA SER A 41 5.77 -13.09 7.19
C SER A 41 6.12 -13.47 5.74
N ALA A 42 5.31 -14.32 5.10
CA ALA A 42 5.45 -14.68 3.69
C ALA A 42 5.19 -13.51 2.70
N LEU A 43 4.70 -12.35 3.17
CA LEU A 43 4.56 -11.13 2.36
C LEU A 43 5.83 -10.27 2.32
N PHE A 44 6.85 -10.58 3.13
CA PHE A 44 8.10 -9.81 3.23
C PHE A 44 9.20 -10.44 2.35
N ILE A 45 9.02 -10.35 1.03
CA ILE A 45 10.00 -10.77 0.01
C ILE A 45 10.86 -9.61 -0.50
#